data_AF-A0A2E0X4I1-F1
#
_entry.id   AF-A0A2E0X4I1-F1
#
_cell.length_a   1.000
_cell.length_b   1.000
_cell.length_c   1.000
_cell.angle_alpha   90.00
_cell.angle_beta   90.00
_cell.angle_gamma   90.00
#
_symmetry.space_group_name_H-M   'P 1'
#
loop_
_entity.id
_entity.type
_entity.pdbx_description
1 polymer ?
#
loop_
_entity_poly.entity_id
_entity_poly.type
_entity_poly.pdbx_seq_one_letter_code
_entity_poly.pdbx_strand_id
1 'polypeptide(L)'
;MLRRAAERGFHGPVLADSLFGTVTAFREALAADGWTYCVGIDSTLKMIAADADLGTVPKPSGRGRPPRRPRKVRAGAKSPSVKQWALDHASDFRHVTWREGTKGRMSSRFAAWRVRPAHKLSAGKEPLGPGG
;
A
#
# COMPACT_ATOMS: atom_id res chain seq x y z
N MET A 1 12.12 -4.00 -18.02
CA MET A 1 13.15 -4.79 -17.29
C MET A 1 12.58 -6.10 -16.78
N LEU A 2 11.57 -6.10 -15.91
CA LEU A 2 11.02 -7.33 -15.32
C LEU A 2 10.45 -8.33 -16.34
N ARG A 3 9.71 -7.86 -17.35
CA ARG A 3 9.24 -8.74 -18.45
C ARG A 3 10.38 -9.45 -19.18
N ARG A 4 11.50 -8.74 -19.44
CA ARG A 4 12.71 -9.34 -20.03
C ARG A 4 13.40 -10.33 -19.09
N ALA A 5 13.30 -10.15 -17.77
CA ALA A 5 13.82 -11.11 -16.80
C ALA A 5 12.95 -12.38 -16.78
N ALA A 6 11.62 -12.24 -16.85
CA ALA A 6 10.70 -13.37 -17.00
C ALA A 6 10.95 -14.15 -18.29
N GLU A 7 11.16 -13.47 -19.43
CA GLU A 7 11.53 -14.10 -20.71
C GLU A 7 12.84 -14.91 -20.59
N ARG A 8 13.70 -14.59 -19.63
CA ARG A 8 14.95 -15.31 -19.32
C ARG A 8 14.79 -16.34 -18.20
N GLY A 9 13.56 -16.66 -17.79
CA GLY A 9 13.24 -17.71 -16.83
C GLY A 9 13.22 -17.28 -15.36
N PHE A 10 13.24 -15.98 -15.05
CA PHE A 10 13.11 -15.52 -13.66
C PHE A 10 11.64 -15.50 -13.22
N HIS A 11 11.31 -16.27 -12.18
CA HIS A 11 9.95 -16.36 -11.60
C HIS A 11 9.93 -16.06 -10.10
N GLY A 12 11.03 -15.55 -9.54
CA GLY A 12 11.13 -15.23 -8.12
C GLY A 12 10.34 -13.97 -7.73
N PRO A 13 10.19 -13.71 -6.42
CA PRO A 13 9.57 -12.48 -5.95
C PRO A 13 10.42 -11.26 -6.33
N VAL A 14 9.76 -10.15 -6.62
CA VAL A 14 10.42 -8.87 -6.88
C VAL A 14 10.66 -8.14 -5.56
N LEU A 15 11.93 -7.82 -5.28
CA LEU A 15 12.33 -6.96 -4.16
C LEU A 15 12.82 -5.63 -4.70
N ALA A 16 12.41 -4.53 -4.06
CA ALA A 16 12.91 -3.20 -4.37
C ALA A 16 12.86 -2.28 -3.15
N ASP A 17 13.67 -1.23 -3.14
CA ASP A 17 13.67 -0.24 -2.08
C ASP A 17 12.49 0.77 -2.21
N SER A 18 12.49 1.78 -1.33
CA SER A 18 11.47 2.82 -1.27
C SER A 18 11.47 3.80 -2.44
N LEU A 19 12.55 3.93 -3.21
CA LEU A 19 12.60 4.78 -4.41
C LEU A 19 11.68 4.21 -5.49
N PHE A 20 11.59 2.89 -5.58
CA PHE A 20 10.66 2.21 -6.48
C PHE A 20 9.31 1.99 -5.82
N GLY A 21 9.31 1.43 -4.61
CA GLY A 21 8.09 0.97 -3.99
C GLY A 21 7.16 2.11 -3.57
N THR A 22 7.62 3.36 -3.43
CA THR A 22 6.73 4.53 -3.21
C THR A 22 5.93 4.90 -4.48
N VAL A 23 6.45 4.59 -5.66
CA VAL A 23 5.82 4.92 -6.95
C VAL A 23 4.61 4.01 -7.18
N THR A 24 3.41 4.61 -7.17
CA THR A 24 2.15 3.87 -7.33
C THR A 24 2.09 3.07 -8.62
N ALA A 25 2.49 3.68 -9.75
CA ALA A 25 2.49 3.01 -11.05
C ALA A 25 3.40 1.78 -11.10
N PHE A 26 4.49 1.78 -10.33
CA PHE A 26 5.38 0.62 -10.23
C PHE A 26 4.70 -0.55 -9.51
N ARG A 27 4.06 -0.28 -8.35
CA ARG A 27 3.30 -1.31 -7.62
C ARG A 27 2.09 -1.82 -8.43
N GLU A 28 1.39 -0.94 -9.12
CA GLU A 28 0.26 -1.31 -9.99
C GLU A 28 0.71 -2.20 -11.16
N ALA A 29 1.85 -1.88 -11.79
CA ALA A 29 2.41 -2.69 -12.87
C ALA A 29 2.84 -4.08 -12.38
N LEU A 30 3.46 -4.17 -11.19
CA LEU A 30 3.81 -5.46 -10.59
C LEU A 30 2.57 -6.33 -10.35
N ALA A 31 1.52 -5.76 -9.76
CA ALA A 31 0.26 -6.47 -9.52
C ALA A 31 -0.42 -6.89 -10.83
N ALA A 32 -0.53 -5.98 -11.80
CA ALA A 32 -1.17 -6.26 -13.08
C ALA A 32 -0.44 -7.35 -13.90
N ASP A 33 0.89 -7.40 -13.79
CA ASP A 33 1.72 -8.42 -14.44
C ASP A 33 1.84 -9.71 -13.58
N GLY A 34 1.12 -9.82 -12.45
CA GLY A 34 1.04 -11.03 -11.62
C GLY A 34 2.29 -11.34 -10.79
N TRP A 35 3.15 -10.34 -10.53
CA TRP A 35 4.35 -10.54 -9.73
C TRP A 35 4.04 -10.58 -8.24
N THR A 36 4.55 -11.59 -7.54
CA THR A 36 4.72 -11.52 -6.08
C THR A 36 5.83 -10.53 -5.77
N TYR A 37 5.59 -9.56 -4.89
CA TYR A 37 6.59 -8.54 -4.57
C TYR A 37 6.60 -8.13 -3.10
N CYS A 38 7.76 -7.69 -2.62
CA CYS A 38 7.94 -7.00 -1.35
C CYS A 38 8.83 -5.78 -1.58
N VAL A 39 8.25 -4.58 -1.46
CA VAL A 39 8.96 -3.33 -1.78
C VAL A 39 8.91 -2.36 -0.61
N GLY A 40 10.02 -1.68 -0.37
CA GLY A 40 10.07 -0.59 0.60
C GLY A 40 9.13 0.55 0.20
N ILE A 41 8.61 1.30 1.16
CA ILE A 41 7.82 2.50 0.91
C ILE A 41 8.31 3.64 1.79
N ASP A 42 8.12 4.87 1.35
CA ASP A 42 8.41 6.04 2.17
C ASP A 42 7.43 6.15 3.35
N SER A 43 7.96 6.53 4.51
CA SER A 43 7.20 6.60 5.77
C SER A 43 6.08 7.66 5.77
N THR A 44 6.12 8.62 4.84
CA THR A 44 5.11 9.68 4.68
C THR A 44 3.91 9.23 3.86
N LEU A 45 3.99 8.09 3.16
CA LEU A 45 2.92 7.57 2.32
C LEU A 45 1.63 7.41 3.13
N LYS A 46 0.53 7.90 2.57
CA LYS A 46 -0.78 7.88 3.23
C LYS A 46 -1.49 6.55 3.00
N MET A 47 -2.07 6.00 4.06
CA MET A 47 -2.79 4.71 4.00
C MET A 47 -4.05 4.71 4.86
N ILE A 48 -4.91 3.74 4.61
CA ILE A 48 -6.04 3.36 5.46
C ILE A 48 -6.10 1.84 5.59
N ALA A 49 -6.86 1.34 6.58
CA ALA A 49 -7.16 -0.08 6.69
C ALA A 49 -7.79 -0.61 5.38
N ALA A 50 -7.45 -1.84 4.99
CA ALA A 50 -7.96 -2.42 3.75
C ALA A 50 -9.49 -2.58 3.75
N ASP A 51 -10.06 -2.87 4.92
CA ASP A 51 -11.48 -3.09 5.21
C ASP A 51 -12.24 -1.82 5.61
N ALA A 52 -11.60 -0.65 5.57
CA ALA A 52 -12.26 0.62 5.88
C ALA A 52 -13.45 0.87 4.92
N ASP A 53 -14.65 1.01 5.49
CA ASP A 53 -15.88 1.30 4.76
C ASP A 53 -15.97 2.78 4.39
N LEU A 54 -15.73 3.07 3.10
CA LEU A 54 -15.81 4.42 2.54
C LEU A 54 -17.22 4.76 2.02
N GLY A 55 -18.12 3.79 1.98
CA GLY A 55 -19.42 3.88 1.32
C GLY A 55 -19.33 3.92 -0.21
N THR A 56 -20.48 3.89 -0.88
CA THR A 56 -20.54 3.96 -2.35
C THR A 56 -20.22 5.37 -2.86
N VAL A 57 -19.63 5.46 -4.05
CA VAL A 57 -19.64 6.71 -4.82
C VAL A 57 -21.07 6.96 -5.35
N PRO A 58 -21.68 8.14 -5.15
CA PRO A 58 -23.02 8.43 -5.66
C PRO A 58 -23.13 8.23 -7.18
N LYS A 59 -24.31 7.88 -7.68
CA LYS A 59 -24.55 7.82 -9.13
C LYS A 59 -24.48 9.22 -9.74
N PRO A 60 -23.93 9.39 -10.96
CA PRO A 60 -23.97 10.66 -11.66
C PRO A 60 -25.42 11.15 -11.81
N SER A 61 -25.67 12.42 -11.48
CA SER A 61 -26.99 13.04 -11.65
C SER A 61 -27.27 13.49 -13.09
N GLY A 62 -26.33 13.28 -14.02
CA GLY A 62 -26.40 13.79 -15.39
C GLY A 62 -26.11 15.29 -15.53
N ARG A 63 -25.93 16.02 -14.42
CA ARG A 63 -25.56 17.44 -14.42
C ARG A 63 -24.22 17.66 -13.72
N GLY A 64 -23.33 18.41 -14.38
CA GLY A 64 -22.02 18.77 -13.83
C GLY A 64 -21.03 17.60 -13.78
N ARG A 65 -19.95 17.78 -13.02
CA ARG A 65 -18.87 16.80 -12.90
C ARG A 65 -19.37 15.55 -12.16
N PRO A 66 -19.18 14.34 -12.70
CA PRO A 66 -19.53 13.10 -12.01
C PRO A 66 -18.89 13.05 -10.62
N PRO A 67 -19.65 12.64 -9.58
CA PRO A 67 -19.12 12.48 -8.24
C PRO A 67 -18.03 11.41 -8.23
N ARG A 68 -16.90 11.68 -7.57
CA ARG A 68 -15.79 10.72 -7.41
C ARG A 68 -15.61 10.27 -5.96
N ARG A 69 -16.17 11.03 -5.01
CA ARG A 69 -15.95 10.84 -3.58
C ARG A 69 -16.94 9.81 -3.00
N PRO A 70 -16.45 8.80 -2.27
CA PRO A 70 -17.30 7.89 -1.50
C PRO A 70 -18.12 8.62 -0.43
N ARG A 71 -19.37 8.16 -0.18
CA ARG A 71 -20.32 8.84 0.74
C ARG A 71 -19.83 9.04 2.17
N LYS A 72 -19.04 8.12 2.72
CA LYS A 72 -18.54 8.20 4.11
C LYS A 72 -17.23 9.00 4.21
N VAL A 73 -16.65 9.42 3.08
CA VAL A 73 -15.44 10.24 3.05
C VAL A 73 -15.84 11.71 3.11
N ARG A 74 -15.51 12.39 4.21
CA ARG A 74 -15.73 13.84 4.35
C ARG A 74 -14.75 14.64 3.48
N ALA A 75 -15.15 15.86 3.08
CA ALA A 75 -14.24 16.80 2.46
C ALA A 75 -13.07 17.10 3.39
N GLY A 76 -11.83 17.02 2.89
CA GLY A 76 -10.64 17.25 3.71
C GLY A 76 -10.29 16.11 4.68
N ALA A 77 -10.93 14.94 4.55
CA ALA A 77 -10.53 13.76 5.32
C ALA A 77 -9.03 13.48 5.14
N LYS A 78 -8.31 13.37 6.26
CA LYS A 78 -6.88 13.06 6.28
C LYS A 78 -6.69 11.59 6.59
N SER A 79 -5.77 10.97 5.86
CA SER A 79 -5.25 9.65 6.20
C SER A 79 -3.95 9.80 6.99
N PRO A 80 -3.68 8.90 7.96
CA PRO A 80 -2.38 8.82 8.60
C PRO A 80 -1.31 8.44 7.56
N SER A 81 -0.07 8.88 7.82
CA SER A 81 1.08 8.32 7.10
C SER A 81 1.43 6.94 7.65
N VAL A 82 2.26 6.16 6.94
CA VAL A 82 2.83 4.90 7.45
C VAL A 82 3.40 5.10 8.86
N LYS A 83 4.18 6.17 9.05
CA LYS A 83 4.81 6.48 10.35
C LYS A 83 3.76 6.67 11.44
N GLN A 84 2.75 7.51 11.18
CA GLN A 84 1.71 7.77 12.17
C GLN A 84 0.92 6.49 12.49
N TRP A 85 0.54 5.73 11.46
CA TRP A 85 -0.16 4.45 11.63
C TRP A 85 0.63 3.49 12.53
N ALA A 86 1.92 3.33 12.27
CA ALA A 86 2.78 2.46 13.06
C ALA A 86 2.92 2.91 14.53
N LEU A 87 2.93 4.22 14.80
CA LEU A 87 2.96 4.75 16.16
C LEU A 87 1.63 4.51 16.88
N ASP A 88 0.51 4.73 16.20
CA ASP A 88 -0.83 4.52 16.77
C ASP A 88 -1.10 3.03 17.08
N HIS A 89 -0.41 2.12 16.40
CA HIS A 89 -0.51 0.66 16.55
C HIS A 89 0.76 0.03 17.14
N ALA A 90 1.49 0.77 17.98
CA ALA A 90 2.77 0.30 18.53
C ALA A 90 2.65 -1.03 19.30
N SER A 91 1.48 -1.32 19.87
CA SER A 91 1.17 -2.58 20.58
C SER A 91 1.13 -3.81 19.69
N ASP A 92 0.97 -3.65 18.38
CA ASP A 92 0.85 -4.78 17.43
C ASP A 92 2.21 -5.40 17.11
N PHE A 93 3.30 -4.67 17.38
CA PHE A 93 4.65 -5.10 17.10
C PHE A 93 5.07 -6.29 17.95
N ARG A 94 5.54 -7.36 17.29
CA ARG A 94 6.03 -8.58 17.92
C ARG A 94 7.52 -8.74 17.69
N HIS A 95 8.21 -9.30 18.69
CA HIS A 95 9.62 -9.65 18.58
C HIS A 95 9.76 -10.84 17.63
N VAL A 96 10.58 -10.68 16.61
CA VAL A 96 10.90 -11.73 15.65
C VAL A 96 12.40 -11.96 15.70
N THR A 97 12.80 -13.23 15.76
CA THR A 97 14.20 -13.65 15.75
C THR A 97 14.41 -14.59 14.59
N TRP A 98 15.40 -14.31 13.74
CA TRP A 98 15.73 -15.15 12.59
C TRP A 98 17.21 -15.51 12.56
N ARG A 99 17.50 -16.62 11.88
CA ARG A 99 18.86 -17.12 11.65
C ARG A 99 19.21 -16.94 10.20
N GLU A 100 19.63 -15.73 9.84
CA GLU A 100 20.35 -15.51 8.58
C GLU A 100 21.14 -14.20 8.68
N GLY A 101 22.45 -14.34 8.81
CA GLY A 101 23.40 -13.25 8.94
C GLY A 101 24.75 -13.77 9.42
N THR A 102 25.84 -13.22 8.91
CA THR A 102 27.21 -13.55 9.32
C THR A 102 27.53 -13.18 10.77
N LYS A 103 26.59 -12.53 11.47
CA LYS A 103 26.72 -11.98 12.83
C LYS A 103 25.93 -12.75 13.91
N GLY A 104 25.42 -13.95 13.60
CA GLY A 104 24.62 -14.75 14.55
C GLY A 104 23.12 -14.46 14.50
N ARG A 105 22.39 -14.82 15.56
CA ARG A 105 20.92 -14.64 15.63
C ARG A 105 20.59 -13.14 15.62
N MET A 106 19.78 -12.70 14.66
CA MET A 106 19.28 -11.33 14.59
C MET A 106 17.87 -11.27 15.13
N SER A 107 17.50 -10.14 15.74
CA SER A 107 16.14 -9.93 16.19
C SER A 107 15.71 -8.47 16.08
N SER A 108 14.44 -8.24 15.79
CA SER A 108 13.81 -6.92 15.72
C SER A 108 12.31 -7.06 15.99
N ARG A 109 11.59 -5.94 15.98
CA ARG A 109 10.12 -5.92 16.13
C ARG A 109 9.44 -5.63 14.80
N PHE A 110 8.43 -6.42 14.47
CA PHE A 110 7.65 -6.26 13.24
C PHE A 110 6.14 -6.30 13.53
N ALA A 111 5.38 -5.62 12.69
CA ALA A 111 3.93 -5.72 12.60
C ALA A 111 3.54 -5.84 11.12
N ALA A 112 2.40 -6.47 10.84
CA ALA A 112 1.89 -6.65 9.49
C ALA A 112 0.41 -6.29 9.45
N TRP A 113 0.03 -5.43 8.51
CA TRP A 113 -1.35 -4.97 8.33
C TRP A 113 -1.75 -5.06 6.87
N ARG A 114 -3.04 -5.31 6.62
CA ARG A 114 -3.64 -5.13 5.29
C ARG A 114 -4.13 -3.69 5.19
N VAL A 115 -3.58 -2.95 4.23
CA VAL A 115 -3.85 -1.51 4.05
C VAL A 115 -4.04 -1.16 2.58
N ARG A 116 -4.65 0.00 2.31
CA ARG A 116 -4.82 0.58 0.97
C ARG A 116 -4.12 1.94 0.88
N PRO A 117 -3.44 2.26 -0.25
CA PRO A 117 -2.87 3.59 -0.47
C PRO A 117 -3.94 4.68 -0.54
N ALA A 118 -3.80 5.70 0.29
CA ALA A 118 -4.80 6.75 0.52
C ALA A 118 -4.31 8.17 0.17
N HIS A 119 -3.25 8.29 -0.64
CA HIS A 119 -2.66 9.58 -1.06
C HIS A 119 -3.63 10.54 -1.78
N LYS A 120 -4.78 10.04 -2.27
CA LYS A 120 -5.85 10.84 -2.91
C LYS A 120 -7.17 10.86 -2.13
N LEU A 121 -7.18 10.44 -0.86
CA LEU A 121 -8.40 10.45 -0.05
C LEU A 121 -8.95 11.88 0.11
N SER A 122 -8.07 12.86 0.32
CA SER A 122 -8.44 14.29 0.39
C SER A 122 -9.04 14.82 -0.93
N ALA A 123 -8.54 14.31 -2.07
CA ALA A 123 -9.09 14.60 -3.40
C ALA A 123 -10.38 13.82 -3.70
N GLY A 124 -10.85 12.98 -2.77
CA GLY A 124 -12.07 12.19 -2.91
C GLY A 124 -11.98 11.15 -4.03
N LYS A 125 -10.81 10.57 -4.30
CA LYS A 125 -10.76 9.32 -5.06
C LYS A 125 -10.81 8.15 -4.08
N GLU A 126 -11.48 7.09 -4.49
CA GLU A 126 -11.40 5.82 -3.78
C GLU A 126 -9.93 5.37 -3.70
N PRO A 127 -9.41 5.07 -2.50
CA PRO A 127 -8.13 4.40 -2.32
C PRO A 127 -8.12 3.14 -3.17
N LEU A 128 -7.08 2.95 -3.97
CA LEU A 128 -6.97 1.78 -4.85
C LEU A 128 -7.28 0.52 -4.04
N GLY A 129 -8.20 -0.30 -4.54
CA GLY A 129 -8.55 -1.57 -3.90
C GLY A 129 -7.32 -2.46 -3.79
N PRO A 130 -7.34 -3.50 -2.93
CA PRO A 130 -6.33 -4.54 -3.01
C PRO A 130 -6.38 -5.10 -4.44
N GLY A 131 -5.31 -4.90 -5.22
CA GLY A 131 -5.15 -5.60 -6.49
C GLY A 131 -5.23 -7.09 -6.21
N GLY A 132 -6.12 -7.78 -6.92
CA GLY A 132 -6.12 -9.24 -6.98
C GLY A 132 -4.92 -9.75 -7.76
#